data_AF-B4DLC3-F1
#
_entry.id   AF-B4DLC3-F1
#
_cell.length_a   1.000
_cell.length_b   1.000
_cell.length_c   1.000
_cell.angle_alpha   90.00
_cell.angle_beta   90.00
_cell.angle_gamma   90.00
#
_symmetry.space_group_name_H-M   'P 1'
#
loop_
_entity.id
_entity.type
_entity.pdbx_description
1 polymer ?
#
loop_
_entity_poly.entity_id
_entity_poly.type
_entity_poly.pdbx_seq_one_letter_code
_entity_poly.pdbx_strand_id
1 'polypeptide(L)'
;MYEGLWMSCVSQSTGQIQCKVFDSLLNLSSTLQATRALMVVGILLGVIAIFVATVGMKCMKCLEDDEVQKMRMAVIGGAIFLLAGLAILVATAWYGNRIVQEFYDPMTPVNARYEFGQALFTGWAAASLCLLGGALLCCSCPRKTTSYPTPRPYPKPAPSSGKDYV
;
A
#
# COMPACT_ATOMS: atom_id res chain seq x y z
N MET A 1 -1.46 17.46 27.19
CA MET A 1 -2.50 17.48 26.13
C MET A 1 -2.10 16.45 25.09
N TYR A 2 -3.05 15.73 24.52
CA TYR A 2 -2.83 14.71 23.48
C TYR A 2 -3.55 15.13 22.22
N GLU A 3 -2.87 15.12 21.09
CA GLU A 3 -3.46 15.43 19.79
C GLU A 3 -3.47 14.19 18.91
N GLY A 4 -4.67 13.80 18.49
CA GLY A 4 -4.88 12.82 17.44
C GLY A 4 -5.15 13.50 16.11
N LEU A 5 -5.30 12.70 15.07
CA LEU A 5 -5.59 13.23 13.74
C LEU A 5 -6.99 13.85 13.65
N TRP A 6 -7.96 13.39 14.44
CA TRP A 6 -9.38 13.77 14.36
C TRP A 6 -9.95 14.43 15.63
N MET A 7 -9.26 14.28 16.76
CA MET A 7 -9.67 14.84 18.04
C MET A 7 -8.44 15.23 18.86
N SER A 8 -8.63 16.16 19.79
CA SER A 8 -7.65 16.50 20.82
C SER A 8 -8.24 16.17 22.19
N CYS A 9 -7.42 15.67 23.09
CA CYS A 9 -7.83 15.34 24.46
C CYS A 9 -6.92 16.05 25.46
N VAL A 10 -7.53 16.68 26.46
CA VAL A 10 -6.83 17.37 27.54
C VAL A 10 -7.12 16.61 28.84
N SER A 11 -6.05 16.25 29.55
CA SER A 11 -6.17 15.73 30.92
C SER A 11 -6.16 16.92 31.87
N GLN A 12 -7.26 17.12 32.61
CA GLN A 12 -7.36 18.17 33.61
C GLN A 12 -6.86 17.69 34.98
N SER A 13 -6.38 18.61 35.82
CA SER A 13 -5.86 18.32 37.17
C SER A 13 -6.86 17.64 38.10
N THR A 14 -8.16 17.74 37.78
CA THR A 14 -9.27 17.05 38.47
C THR A 14 -9.39 15.57 38.12
N GLY A 15 -8.50 15.03 37.26
CA GLY A 15 -8.51 13.64 36.80
C GLY A 15 -9.50 13.36 35.67
N GLN A 16 -10.27 14.37 35.22
CA GLN A 16 -11.15 14.24 34.06
C GLN A 16 -10.38 14.44 32.76
N ILE A 17 -10.61 13.54 31.80
CA ILE A 17 -10.14 13.68 30.42
C ILE A 17 -11.29 14.25 29.60
N GLN A 18 -11.08 15.41 28.98
CA GLN A 18 -12.04 15.99 28.04
C GLN A 18 -11.48 15.92 26.62
N CYS A 19 -12.22 15.27 25.74
CA CYS A 19 -11.86 15.16 24.33
C CYS A 19 -12.78 16.05 23.49
N LYS A 20 -12.18 16.85 22.61
CA LYS A 20 -12.88 17.72 21.67
C LYS A 20 -12.49 17.33 20.24
N VAL A 21 -13.51 17.04 19.43
CA VAL A 21 -13.36 16.83 17.98
C VAL A 21 -13.02 18.17 17.33
N PHE A 22 -12.16 18.16 16.30
CA PHE A 22 -11.83 19.40 15.60
C PHE A 22 -13.04 19.90 14.80
N ASP A 23 -13.76 20.90 15.35
CA ASP A 23 -15.03 21.43 14.81
C ASP A 23 -14.91 22.19 13.49
N SER A 24 -13.70 22.56 13.04
CA SER A 24 -13.53 23.37 11.82
C SER A 24 -12.35 22.90 10.97
N LEU A 25 -12.68 22.31 9.83
CA LEU A 25 -11.73 22.02 8.74
C LEU A 25 -11.06 23.30 8.20
N LEU A 26 -11.73 24.46 8.34
CA LEU A 26 -11.26 25.75 7.81
C LEU A 26 -10.20 26.45 8.67
N ASN A 27 -10.00 26.03 9.93
CA ASN A 27 -9.06 26.65 10.87
C ASN A 27 -7.93 25.69 11.29
N LEU A 28 -7.78 24.58 10.56
CA LEU A 28 -6.75 23.58 10.81
C LEU A 28 -5.59 23.76 9.82
N SER A 29 -4.36 23.53 10.25
CA SER A 29 -3.19 23.71 9.37
C SER A 29 -3.31 22.85 8.12
N SER A 30 -2.97 23.41 6.95
CA SER A 30 -3.03 22.73 5.65
C SER A 30 -2.31 21.37 5.64
N THR A 31 -1.23 21.26 6.42
CA THR A 31 -0.48 20.02 6.66
C THR A 31 -1.34 18.92 7.30
N LEU A 32 -2.17 19.24 8.30
CA LEU A 32 -3.04 18.27 8.96
C LEU A 32 -4.14 17.77 8.01
N GLN A 33 -4.70 18.67 7.19
CA GLN A 33 -5.71 18.29 6.20
C GLN A 33 -5.11 17.39 5.12
N ALA A 34 -3.91 17.68 4.64
CA ALA A 34 -3.20 16.82 3.68
C ALA A 34 -2.90 15.44 4.28
N THR A 35 -2.41 15.37 5.52
CA THR A 35 -2.19 14.08 6.22
C THR A 35 -3.48 13.28 6.38
N ARG A 36 -4.62 13.93 6.70
CA ARG A 36 -5.94 13.28 6.75
C ARG A 36 -6.33 12.69 5.39
N ALA A 37 -6.21 13.48 4.33
CA ALA A 37 -6.56 13.04 2.98
C ALA A 37 -5.71 11.84 2.55
N LEU A 38 -4.38 11.91 2.74
CA LEU A 38 -3.47 10.83 2.41
C LEU A 38 -3.77 9.55 3.22
N MET A 39 -4.09 9.68 4.50
CA MET A 39 -4.48 8.53 5.34
C MET A 39 -5.77 7.88 4.85
N VAL A 40 -6.82 8.67 4.58
CA VAL A 40 -8.10 8.14 4.10
C VAL A 40 -7.94 7.47 2.73
N VAL A 41 -7.23 8.11 1.81
CA VAL A 41 -6.93 7.55 0.48
C VAL A 41 -6.12 6.26 0.62
N GLY A 42 -5.09 6.23 1.48
CA GLY A 42 -4.30 5.04 1.74
C GLY A 42 -5.13 3.86 2.26
N ILE A 43 -6.06 4.13 3.19
CA ILE A 43 -6.98 3.11 3.72
C ILE A 43 -7.91 2.59 2.62
N LEU A 44 -8.51 3.46 1.82
CA LEU A 44 -9.40 3.06 0.73
C LEU A 44 -8.67 2.22 -0.33
N LEU A 45 -7.45 2.64 -0.72
CA LEU A 45 -6.60 1.88 -1.61
C LEU A 45 -6.24 0.52 -1.01
N GLY A 46 -5.91 0.46 0.29
CA GLY A 46 -5.63 -0.79 1.00
C GLY A 46 -6.82 -1.76 0.98
N VAL A 47 -8.03 -1.28 1.23
CA VAL A 47 -9.26 -2.09 1.15
C VAL A 47 -9.45 -2.64 -0.27
N ILE A 48 -9.33 -1.79 -1.28
CA ILE A 48 -9.42 -2.21 -2.69
C ILE A 48 -8.33 -3.25 -3.00
N ALA A 49 -7.10 -3.04 -2.53
CA ALA A 49 -5.99 -3.96 -2.72
C ALA A 49 -6.26 -5.34 -2.12
N ILE A 50 -6.87 -5.40 -0.93
CA ILE A 50 -7.28 -6.67 -0.30
C ILE A 50 -8.29 -7.40 -1.19
N PHE A 51 -9.34 -6.72 -1.67
CA PHE A 51 -10.32 -7.35 -2.56
C PHE A 51 -9.67 -7.88 -3.84
N VAL A 52 -8.86 -7.06 -4.51
CA VAL A 52 -8.17 -7.46 -5.75
C VAL A 52 -7.19 -8.61 -5.50
N ALA A 53 -6.40 -8.56 -4.42
CA ALA A 53 -5.46 -9.61 -4.05
C ALA A 53 -6.17 -10.93 -3.74
N THR A 54 -7.31 -10.89 -3.03
CA THR A 54 -8.07 -12.10 -2.70
C THR A 54 -8.63 -12.81 -3.94
N VAL A 55 -9.11 -12.05 -4.93
CA VAL A 55 -9.56 -12.59 -6.22
C VAL A 55 -8.40 -13.23 -7.00
N GLY A 56 -7.18 -12.70 -6.86
CA GLY A 56 -5.96 -13.24 -7.49
C GLY A 56 -5.38 -14.50 -6.82
N MET A 57 -5.87 -14.91 -5.64
CA MET A 57 -5.35 -16.09 -4.94
C MET A 57 -5.83 -17.40 -5.59
N LYS A 58 -4.96 -18.41 -5.59
CA LYS A 58 -5.25 -19.75 -6.16
C LYS A 58 -6.47 -20.46 -5.56
N CYS A 59 -6.87 -20.10 -4.34
CA CYS A 59 -7.99 -20.72 -3.63
C CYS A 59 -9.37 -20.17 -4.05
N MET A 60 -9.43 -19.11 -4.87
CA MET A 60 -10.70 -18.48 -5.26
C MET A 60 -11.26 -19.12 -6.56
N LYS A 61 -12.46 -19.71 -6.46
CA LYS A 61 -13.19 -20.36 -7.59
C LYS A 61 -13.65 -19.39 -8.70
N CYS A 62 -13.53 -18.07 -8.52
CA CYS A 62 -14.09 -17.09 -9.45
C CYS A 62 -13.41 -17.07 -10.84
N LEU A 63 -12.18 -17.57 -10.99
CA LEU A 63 -11.39 -17.52 -12.23
C LEU A 63 -10.77 -18.90 -12.56
N GLU A 64 -11.59 -19.94 -12.69
CA GLU A 64 -11.07 -21.32 -12.82
C GLU A 64 -10.30 -21.57 -14.13
N ASP A 65 -10.61 -20.84 -15.21
CA ASP A 65 -10.07 -21.09 -16.56
C ASP A 65 -8.80 -20.30 -16.95
N ASP A 66 -8.39 -19.26 -16.20
CA ASP A 66 -7.34 -18.34 -16.68
C ASP A 66 -6.31 -17.96 -15.59
N GLU A 67 -5.30 -18.83 -15.41
CA GLU A 67 -4.19 -18.62 -14.45
C GLU A 67 -3.43 -17.31 -14.70
N VAL A 68 -3.34 -16.88 -15.96
CA VAL A 68 -2.67 -15.63 -16.34
C VAL A 68 -3.43 -14.42 -15.82
N GLN A 69 -4.77 -14.45 -15.85
CA GLN A 69 -5.59 -13.39 -15.30
C GLN A 69 -5.52 -13.35 -13.77
N LYS A 70 -5.54 -14.52 -13.09
CA LYS A 70 -5.33 -14.60 -11.63
C LYS A 70 -4.00 -13.97 -11.19
N MET A 71 -2.92 -14.30 -11.89
CA MET A 71 -1.59 -13.71 -11.66
C MET A 71 -1.61 -12.19 -11.86
N ARG A 72 -2.23 -11.72 -12.94
CA ARG A 72 -2.32 -10.27 -13.22
C ARG A 72 -3.09 -9.53 -12.13
N MET A 73 -4.16 -10.11 -11.61
CA MET A 73 -4.91 -9.55 -10.48
C MET A 73 -4.07 -9.50 -9.20
N ALA A 74 -3.30 -10.55 -8.90
CA ALA A 74 -2.39 -10.56 -7.75
C ALA A 74 -1.32 -9.45 -7.85
N VAL A 75 -0.75 -9.23 -9.04
CA VAL A 75 0.22 -8.14 -9.28
C VAL A 75 -0.42 -6.76 -9.17
N ILE A 76 -1.63 -6.59 -9.73
CA ILE A 76 -2.37 -5.32 -9.60
C ILE A 76 -2.69 -5.05 -8.12
N GLY A 77 -3.16 -6.04 -7.38
CA GLY A 77 -3.39 -5.94 -5.93
C GLY A 77 -2.11 -5.57 -5.18
N GLY A 78 -0.98 -6.21 -5.51
CA GLY A 78 0.33 -5.87 -4.94
C GLY A 78 0.77 -4.43 -5.24
N ALA A 79 0.59 -3.96 -6.47
CA ALA A 79 0.90 -2.58 -6.85
C ALA A 79 0.03 -1.56 -6.09
N ILE A 80 -1.26 -1.83 -5.92
CA ILE A 80 -2.16 -0.97 -5.13
C ILE A 80 -1.74 -0.99 -3.65
N PHE A 81 -1.33 -2.14 -3.10
CA PHE A 81 -0.78 -2.23 -1.74
C PHE A 81 0.49 -1.39 -1.55
N LEU A 82 1.38 -1.38 -2.54
CA LEU A 82 2.58 -0.53 -2.52
C LEU A 82 2.21 0.96 -2.51
N LEU A 83 1.28 1.37 -3.37
CA LEU A 83 0.79 2.75 -3.41
C LEU A 83 0.10 3.17 -2.10
N ALA A 84 -0.72 2.28 -1.53
CA ALA A 84 -1.38 2.49 -0.25
C ALA A 84 -0.35 2.65 0.89
N GLY A 85 0.62 1.74 0.98
CA GLY A 85 1.69 1.78 1.98
C GLY A 85 2.54 3.04 1.85
N LEU A 86 2.88 3.47 0.63
CA LEU A 86 3.65 4.68 0.38
C LEU A 86 2.86 5.94 0.76
N ALA A 87 1.56 6.00 0.47
CA ALA A 87 0.71 7.12 0.88
C ALA A 87 0.65 7.27 2.42
N ILE A 88 0.50 6.16 3.14
CA ILE A 88 0.51 6.14 4.62
C ILE A 88 1.88 6.54 5.16
N LEU A 89 2.97 6.04 4.56
CA LEU A 89 4.32 6.41 4.95
C LEU A 89 4.58 7.90 4.76
N VAL A 90 4.20 8.47 3.61
CA VAL A 90 4.33 9.91 3.33
C VAL A 90 3.50 10.72 4.32
N ALA A 91 2.26 10.32 4.60
CA ALA A 91 1.38 11.01 5.55
C ALA A 91 2.00 11.07 6.96
N THR A 92 2.49 9.93 7.45
CA THR A 92 3.10 9.82 8.79
C THR A 92 4.48 10.47 8.86
N ALA A 93 5.30 10.37 7.82
CA ALA A 93 6.61 11.02 7.73
C ALA A 93 6.48 12.55 7.68
N TRP A 94 5.52 13.07 6.92
CA TRP A 94 5.26 14.52 6.89
C TRP A 94 4.81 15.03 8.26
N TYR A 95 3.86 14.34 8.88
CA TYR A 95 3.38 14.70 10.22
C TYR A 95 4.51 14.62 11.26
N GLY A 96 5.31 13.57 11.22
CA GLY A 96 6.47 13.40 12.10
C GLY A 96 7.53 14.49 11.90
N ASN A 97 7.85 14.84 10.65
CA ASN A 97 8.81 15.91 10.34
C ASN A 97 8.35 17.26 10.90
N ARG A 98 7.04 17.55 10.85
CA ARG A 98 6.48 18.76 11.46
C ARG A 98 6.69 18.78 12.99
N ILE A 99 6.42 17.67 13.68
CA ILE A 99 6.65 17.56 15.14
C ILE A 99 8.12 17.83 15.46
N VAL A 100 9.04 17.24 14.69
CA VAL A 100 10.47 17.44 14.86
C VAL A 100 10.84 18.91 14.68
N GLN A 101 10.37 19.55 13.61
CA GLN A 101 10.63 20.98 13.36
C GLN A 101 10.13 21.84 14.51
N GLU A 102 8.91 21.60 14.99
CA GLU A 102 8.31 22.36 16.08
C GLU A 102 9.01 22.13 17.42
N PHE A 103 9.57 20.93 17.64
CA PHE A 103 10.34 20.60 18.83
C PHE A 103 11.70 21.32 18.88
N TYR A 104 12.36 21.48 17.73
CA TYR A 104 13.67 22.14 17.61
C TYR A 104 13.60 23.64 17.37
N ASP A 105 12.42 24.20 17.11
CA ASP A 105 12.25 25.64 16.92
C ASP A 105 12.47 26.40 18.25
N PRO A 106 13.44 27.34 18.32
CA PRO A 106 13.70 28.13 19.52
C PRO A 106 12.53 29.05 19.92
N MET A 107 11.60 29.34 18.99
CA MET A 107 10.41 30.15 19.27
C MET A 107 9.29 29.33 19.94
N THR A 108 9.39 28.00 19.95
CA THR A 108 8.38 27.13 20.60
C THR A 108 8.64 27.04 22.10
N PRO A 109 7.69 27.47 22.94
CA PRO A 109 7.84 27.42 24.39
C PRO A 109 7.91 25.96 24.85
N VAL A 110 8.76 25.67 25.85
CA VAL A 110 9.11 24.30 26.25
C VAL A 110 7.89 23.46 26.67
N ASN A 111 6.87 24.13 27.22
CA ASN A 111 5.58 23.59 27.64
C ASN A 111 4.61 23.27 26.48
N ALA A 112 4.94 23.64 25.24
CA ALA A 112 4.15 23.36 24.04
C ALA A 112 4.82 22.38 23.07
N ARG A 113 5.93 21.75 23.48
CA ARG A 113 6.64 20.78 22.64
C ARG A 113 5.88 19.45 22.62
N TYR A 114 5.57 18.97 21.42
CA TYR A 114 4.93 17.67 21.21
C TYR A 114 5.97 16.56 21.05
N GLU A 115 5.67 15.38 21.61
CA GLU A 115 6.44 14.16 21.39
C GLU A 115 5.70 13.21 20.42
N PHE A 116 6.40 12.21 19.90
CA PHE A 116 5.80 11.22 19.01
C PHE A 116 4.76 10.37 19.75
N GLY A 117 3.51 10.49 19.31
CA GLY A 117 2.43 9.63 19.79
C GLY A 117 2.54 8.19 19.28
N GLN A 118 1.96 7.25 20.04
CA GLN A 118 1.92 5.81 19.70
C GLN A 118 1.32 5.53 18.31
N ALA A 119 0.36 6.35 17.87
CA ALA A 119 -0.26 6.24 16.56
C ALA A 119 0.75 6.35 15.41
N LEU A 120 1.81 7.15 15.55
CA LEU A 120 2.82 7.31 14.49
C LEU A 120 3.61 6.02 14.27
N PHE A 121 4.01 5.35 15.36
CA PHE A 121 4.68 4.05 15.30
C PHE A 121 3.79 2.98 14.66
N THR A 122 2.50 2.94 15.02
CA THR A 122 1.55 2.01 14.38
C THR A 122 1.38 2.30 12.89
N GLY A 123 1.42 3.57 12.48
CA GLY A 123 1.36 3.96 11.07
C GLY A 123 2.59 3.52 10.27
N TRP A 124 3.80 3.63 10.84
CA TRP A 124 5.03 3.11 10.21
C TRP A 124 5.04 1.59 10.13
N ALA A 125 4.58 0.90 11.17
CA ALA A 125 4.43 -0.55 11.15
C ALA A 125 3.43 -0.98 10.05
N ALA A 126 2.27 -0.33 9.98
CA ALA A 126 1.25 -0.60 8.95
C ALA A 126 1.77 -0.33 7.52
N ALA A 127 2.48 0.79 7.31
CA ALA A 127 3.09 1.12 6.03
C ALA A 127 4.14 0.08 5.63
N SER A 128 5.00 -0.33 6.56
CA SER A 128 6.02 -1.36 6.33
C SER A 128 5.39 -2.69 5.94
N LEU A 129 4.34 -3.11 6.65
CA LEU A 129 3.60 -4.34 6.34
C LEU A 129 2.91 -4.26 4.97
N CYS A 130 2.30 -3.13 4.62
CA CYS A 130 1.69 -2.94 3.30
C CYS A 130 2.73 -2.97 2.18
N LEU A 131 3.89 -2.35 2.39
CA LEU A 131 4.98 -2.35 1.40
C LEU A 131 5.58 -3.74 1.20
N LEU A 132 5.86 -4.44 2.30
CA LEU A 132 6.37 -5.82 2.25
C LEU A 132 5.35 -6.76 1.61
N GLY A 133 4.08 -6.69 2.03
CA GLY A 133 3.00 -7.48 1.45
C GLY A 133 2.83 -7.20 -0.04
N GLY A 134 2.75 -5.93 -0.44
CA GLY A 134 2.66 -5.53 -1.84
C GLY A 134 3.85 -6.00 -2.68
N ALA A 135 5.07 -5.89 -2.16
CA ALA A 135 6.28 -6.37 -2.83
C ALA A 135 6.26 -7.90 -3.02
N LEU A 136 5.87 -8.66 -2.00
CA LEU A 136 5.76 -10.12 -2.09
C LEU A 136 4.71 -10.56 -3.12
N LEU A 137 3.56 -9.88 -3.18
CA LEU A 137 2.53 -10.12 -4.19
C LEU A 137 3.03 -9.81 -5.61
N CYS A 138 3.74 -8.69 -5.80
CA CYS A 138 4.33 -8.34 -7.09
C CYS A 138 5.43 -9.31 -7.53
N CYS A 139 6.27 -9.78 -6.59
CA CYS A 139 7.38 -10.69 -6.85
C CYS A 139 6.96 -12.15 -7.07
N SER A 140 5.70 -12.51 -6.77
CA SER A 140 5.18 -13.88 -6.96
C SER A 140 4.94 -14.25 -8.44
N CYS A 141 5.34 -13.39 -9.39
CA CYS A 141 5.37 -13.74 -10.80
C CYS A 141 6.41 -14.84 -11.06
N PRO A 142 6.08 -15.93 -11.78
CA PRO A 142 7.12 -16.72 -12.42
C PRO A 142 7.88 -15.78 -13.35
N ARG A 143 9.21 -15.71 -13.18
CA ARG A 143 10.12 -15.18 -14.20
C ARG A 143 9.60 -15.74 -15.52
N LYS A 144 9.27 -14.88 -16.49
CA LYS A 144 9.18 -15.33 -17.87
C LYS A 144 10.51 -16.01 -18.13
N THR A 145 10.55 -17.34 -18.10
CA THR A 145 11.56 -18.08 -18.82
C THR A 145 11.47 -17.50 -20.20
N THR A 146 12.51 -16.78 -20.61
CA THR A 146 12.69 -16.32 -21.97
C THR A 146 12.46 -17.55 -22.81
N SER A 147 11.26 -17.66 -23.39
CA SER A 147 10.91 -18.75 -24.27
C SER A 147 11.76 -18.47 -25.50
N TYR A 148 12.96 -19.04 -25.52
CA TYR A 148 13.65 -19.29 -26.77
C TYR A 148 12.60 -19.99 -27.64
N PRO A 149 12.27 -19.48 -28.83
CA PRO A 149 11.36 -20.17 -29.71
C PRO A 149 11.92 -21.59 -29.90
N THR A 150 11.11 -22.59 -29.61
CA THR A 150 11.43 -23.99 -29.89
C THR A 150 11.88 -24.07 -31.36
N PRO A 151 13.06 -24.64 -31.67
CA PRO A 151 13.47 -24.83 -33.05
C PRO A 151 12.36 -25.57 -33.80
N ARG A 152 11.86 -24.97 -34.89
CA ARG A 152 10.82 -25.61 -35.71
C ARG A 152 11.37 -26.96 -36.17
N PRO A 153 10.62 -28.06 -36.00
CA PRO A 153 11.00 -29.35 -36.58
C PRO A 153 11.15 -29.18 -38.11
N TYR A 154 12.30 -29.57 -38.65
CA TYR A 154 12.49 -29.63 -40.10
C TYR A 154 11.40 -30.54 -40.71
N PRO A 155 10.76 -30.12 -41.82
CA PRO A 155 9.82 -30.99 -42.50
C PRO A 155 10.56 -32.24 -42.99
N LYS A 156 10.08 -33.42 -42.56
CA LYS A 156 10.56 -34.70 -43.07
C LYS A 156 10.20 -34.77 -44.57
N PRO A 157 11.13 -35.12 -45.47
CA PRO A 157 10.81 -35.36 -46.87
C PRO A 157 9.76 -36.47 -46.97
N ALA A 158 8.72 -36.24 -47.77
CA ALA A 158 7.73 -37.26 -48.09
C ALA A 158 8.41 -38.43 -48.85
N PRO A 159 8.03 -39.69 -48.60
CA PRO A 159 8.56 -40.81 -49.35
C PRO A 159 8.14 -40.69 -50.82
N SER A 160 9.11 -40.80 -51.73
CA SER A 160 8.85 -40.84 -53.17
C SER A 160 7.99 -42.05 -53.49
N SER A 161 6.74 -41.84 -53.88
CA SER A 161 5.92 -42.85 -54.53
C SER A 161 6.50 -43.13 -55.92
N GLY A 162 7.54 -43.96 -55.97
CA GLY A 162 8.04 -44.54 -57.19
C GLY A 162 6.97 -45.49 -57.73
N LYS A 163 6.25 -45.05 -58.76
CA LYS A 163 5.42 -45.92 -59.58
C LYS A 163 6.38 -46.68 -60.48
N ASP A 164 6.48 -48.00 -60.27
CA ASP A 164 7.02 -48.92 -61.25
C ASP A 164 6.18 -48.82 -62.53
N TYR A 165 6.82 -48.47 -63.64
CA TYR A 165 6.32 -48.75 -64.97
C TYR A 165 7.38 -49.55 -65.70
N VAL A 166 6.99 -50.78 -66.05
CA VAL A 166 7.48 -51.72 -67.09
C VAL A 166 8.86 -51.50 -67.69
#